data_AF-A0A2A4KSS3-F1
#
_entry.id   AF-A0A2A4KSS3-F1
#
_cell.length_a   1.000
_cell.length_b   1.000
_cell.length_c   1.000
_cell.angle_alpha   90.00
_cell.angle_beta   90.00
_cell.angle_gamma   90.00
#
_symmetry.space_group_name_H-M   'P 1'
#
loop_
_entity.id
_entity.type
_entity.pdbx_description
1 polymer ?
#
loop_
_entity_poly.entity_id
_entity_poly.type
_entity_poly.pdbx_seq_one_letter_code
_entity_poly.pdbx_strand_id
1 'polypeptide(L)'
;MRWIVKRRRTRAREEEVRAAVWNAQLMLATRNPARSAAAEPDSVVGATVEHSVHIDESLTRLLNVLGPNHALTLPVFETGRACADVSLLHESWVSHCAERARPGADDIVVALDREFPDPARVRAWPRYETARQRVGVLAEQLAALEPQLAALTGHDLSARRLPAAA
;
A
#
# COMPACT_ATOMS: atom_id res chain seq x y z
N MET A 1 42.99 -9.37 4.18
CA MET A 1 42.20 -8.34 3.43
C MET A 1 40.83 -8.82 2.91
N ARG A 2 40.70 -10.02 2.32
CA ARG A 2 39.41 -10.54 1.74
C ARG A 2 38.20 -10.54 2.71
N TRP A 3 38.42 -10.87 3.98
CA TRP A 3 37.37 -10.93 5.01
C TRP A 3 36.77 -9.57 5.37
N ILE A 4 37.59 -8.51 5.41
CA ILE A 4 37.15 -7.15 5.74
C ILE A 4 36.26 -6.60 4.61
N VAL A 5 36.61 -6.85 3.34
CA VAL A 5 35.80 -6.46 2.18
C VAL A 5 34.46 -7.21 2.15
N LYS A 6 34.46 -8.52 2.44
CA LYS A 6 33.22 -9.31 2.51
C LYS A 6 32.27 -8.80 3.60
N ARG A 7 32.82 -8.48 4.78
CA ARG A 7 32.05 -7.94 5.91
C ARG A 7 31.47 -6.54 5.62
N ARG A 8 32.25 -5.67 4.96
CA ARG A 8 31.77 -4.34 4.50
C ARG A 8 30.64 -4.45 3.47
N ARG A 9 30.75 -5.36 2.49
CA ARG A 9 29.69 -5.59 1.49
C ARG A 9 28.41 -6.14 2.10
N THR A 10 28.55 -7.05 3.06
CA THR A 10 27.38 -7.62 3.77
C THR A 10 26.66 -6.54 4.58
N ARG A 11 27.40 -5.72 5.32
CA ARG A 11 26.84 -4.60 6.08
C ARG A 11 26.15 -3.56 5.19
N ALA A 12 26.78 -3.18 4.07
CA ALA A 12 26.17 -2.24 3.12
C ALA A 12 24.85 -2.78 2.55
N ARG A 13 24.79 -4.09 2.25
CA ARG A 13 23.55 -4.74 1.79
C ARG A 13 22.48 -4.80 2.89
N GLU A 14 22.85 -5.08 4.13
CA GLU A 14 21.93 -5.07 5.27
C GLU A 14 21.35 -3.66 5.52
N GLU A 15 22.18 -2.61 5.41
CA GLU A 15 21.75 -1.21 5.53
C GLU A 15 20.80 -0.81 4.39
N GLU A 16 21.11 -1.23 3.15
CA GLU A 16 20.24 -1.04 1.99
C GLU A 16 18.88 -1.73 2.16
N VAL A 17 18.87 -2.99 2.61
CA VAL A 17 17.63 -3.74 2.91
C VAL A 17 16.83 -3.03 3.99
N ARG A 18 17.46 -2.60 5.09
CA ARG A 18 16.75 -1.90 6.17
C ARG A 18 16.13 -0.59 5.69
N ALA A 19 16.84 0.17 4.87
CA ALA A 19 16.32 1.41 4.29
C ALA A 19 15.13 1.15 3.35
N ALA A 20 15.21 0.12 2.52
CA ALA A 20 14.11 -0.27 1.63
C ALA A 20 12.87 -0.74 2.42
N VAL A 21 13.06 -1.56 3.45
CA VAL A 21 11.98 -2.00 4.35
C VAL A 21 11.34 -0.81 5.06
N TRP A 22 12.14 0.12 5.58
CA TRP A 22 11.63 1.34 6.21
C TRP A 22 10.77 2.17 5.27
N ASN A 23 11.23 2.38 4.03
CA ASN A 23 10.46 3.11 3.02
C ASN A 23 9.15 2.41 2.69
N ALA A 24 9.16 1.07 2.57
CA ALA A 24 7.94 0.29 2.36
C ALA A 24 6.96 0.45 3.55
N GLN A 25 7.44 0.37 4.78
CA GLN A 25 6.60 0.60 5.96
C GLN A 25 6.01 2.02 5.99
N LEU A 26 6.78 3.04 5.61
CA LEU A 26 6.29 4.42 5.54
C LEU A 26 5.20 4.57 4.48
N MET A 27 5.39 3.96 3.31
CA MET A 27 4.39 3.95 2.24
C MET A 27 3.11 3.26 2.71
N LEU A 28 3.21 2.05 3.27
CA LEU A 28 2.04 1.35 3.83
C LEU A 28 1.36 2.15 4.94
N ALA A 29 2.13 2.82 5.80
CA ALA A 29 1.57 3.60 6.89
C ALA A 29 0.81 4.85 6.44
N THR A 30 1.21 5.44 5.32
CA THR A 30 0.59 6.66 4.79
C THR A 30 -0.47 6.40 3.73
N ARG A 31 -0.44 5.23 3.08
CA ARG A 31 -1.26 4.92 1.92
C ARG A 31 -2.17 3.70 2.09
N ASN A 32 -2.25 3.10 3.27
CA ASN A 32 -3.21 2.03 3.58
C ASN A 32 -4.43 2.59 4.35
N PRO A 33 -5.58 2.87 3.69
CA PRO A 33 -6.75 3.45 4.34
C PRO A 33 -7.39 2.53 5.37
N ALA A 34 -7.19 1.21 5.26
CA ALA A 34 -7.76 0.22 6.18
C ALA A 34 -7.25 0.37 7.63
N ARG A 35 -6.26 1.22 7.87
CA ARG A 35 -5.73 1.54 9.20
C ARG A 35 -6.55 2.58 9.96
N SER A 36 -7.42 3.33 9.28
CA SER A 36 -8.28 4.31 9.94
C SER A 36 -9.50 3.62 10.55
N ALA A 37 -9.53 3.49 11.88
CA ALA A 37 -10.65 2.88 12.60
C ALA A 37 -11.98 3.66 12.47
N ALA A 38 -11.93 4.91 12.01
CA ALA A 38 -13.09 5.76 11.78
C ALA A 38 -13.54 5.77 10.30
N ALA A 39 -12.80 5.12 9.40
CA ALA A 39 -13.14 5.11 7.98
C ALA A 39 -14.34 4.21 7.70
N GLU A 40 -15.23 4.71 6.86
CA GLU A 40 -16.37 3.93 6.38
C GLU A 40 -15.86 2.79 5.46
N PRO A 41 -16.32 1.54 5.62
CA PRO A 41 -15.78 0.39 4.91
C PRO A 41 -15.74 0.50 3.37
N ASP A 42 -16.74 1.14 2.76
CA ASP A 42 -16.81 1.33 1.32
C ASP A 42 -15.86 2.44 0.85
N SER A 43 -15.73 3.52 1.63
CA SER A 43 -14.70 4.54 1.37
C SER A 43 -13.29 3.92 1.38
N VAL A 44 -13.03 2.96 2.28
CA VAL A 44 -11.76 2.22 2.31
C VAL A 44 -11.53 1.45 1.01
N VAL A 45 -12.55 0.86 0.40
CA VAL A 45 -12.41 0.14 -0.88
C VAL A 45 -11.94 1.10 -1.97
N GLY A 46 -12.61 2.23 -2.15
CA GLY A 46 -12.27 3.21 -3.19
C GLY A 46 -10.87 3.82 -2.97
N ALA A 47 -10.58 4.23 -1.73
CA ALA A 47 -9.28 4.80 -1.38
C ALA A 47 -8.14 3.79 -1.52
N THR A 48 -8.37 2.51 -1.19
CA THR A 48 -7.37 1.44 -1.37
C THR A 48 -7.07 1.23 -2.85
N VAL A 49 -8.09 1.26 -3.73
CA VAL A 49 -7.87 1.17 -5.18
C VAL A 49 -7.06 2.36 -5.68
N GLU A 50 -7.37 3.59 -5.24
CA GLU A 50 -6.60 4.79 -5.60
C GLU A 50 -5.12 4.66 -5.19
N HIS A 51 -4.85 4.18 -3.98
CA HIS A 51 -3.49 4.08 -3.44
C HIS A 51 -2.72 2.82 -3.86
N SER A 52 -3.40 1.81 -4.39
CA SER A 52 -2.79 0.51 -4.73
C SER A 52 -1.57 0.65 -5.64
N VAL A 53 -1.58 1.57 -6.61
CA VAL A 53 -0.45 1.80 -7.53
C VAL A 53 0.83 2.20 -6.81
N HIS A 54 0.72 2.98 -5.73
CA HIS A 54 1.86 3.41 -4.93
C HIS A 54 2.36 2.30 -4.00
N ILE A 55 1.44 1.47 -3.49
CA ILE A 55 1.78 0.31 -2.68
C ILE A 55 2.51 -0.73 -3.55
N ASP A 56 1.99 -1.02 -4.74
CA ASP A 56 2.57 -1.97 -5.69
C ASP A 56 3.99 -1.55 -6.11
N GLU A 57 4.18 -0.28 -6.45
CA GLU A 57 5.51 0.26 -6.76
C GLU A 57 6.49 0.09 -5.58
N SER A 58 6.02 0.35 -4.36
CA SER A 58 6.84 0.21 -3.15
C SER A 58 7.24 -1.24 -2.88
N LEU A 59 6.31 -2.18 -3.01
CA LEU A 59 6.56 -3.62 -2.83
C LEU A 59 7.50 -4.17 -3.92
N THR A 60 7.32 -3.73 -5.17
CA THR A 60 8.21 -4.09 -6.29
C THR A 60 9.64 -3.61 -6.06
N ARG A 61 9.82 -2.36 -5.61
CA ARG A 61 11.14 -1.82 -5.24
C ARG A 61 11.76 -2.61 -4.09
N LEU A 62 10.96 -2.99 -3.09
CA LEU A 62 11.44 -3.81 -1.97
C LEU A 62 11.92 -5.18 -2.47
N LEU A 63 11.16 -5.88 -3.32
CA LEU A 63 11.55 -7.17 -3.89
C LEU A 63 12.91 -7.12 -4.60
N ASN A 64 13.14 -6.07 -5.39
CA ASN A 64 14.40 -5.87 -6.09
C ASN A 64 15.61 -5.74 -5.13
N VAL A 65 15.38 -5.18 -3.93
CA VAL A 65 16.40 -5.03 -2.90
C VAL A 65 16.55 -6.28 -2.02
N LEU A 66 15.51 -7.07 -1.81
CA LEU A 66 15.60 -8.29 -0.99
C LEU A 66 16.43 -9.38 -1.69
N GLY A 67 16.23 -9.55 -3.00
CA GLY A 67 16.81 -10.67 -3.76
C GLY A 67 16.13 -12.02 -3.43
N PRO A 68 16.42 -13.09 -4.19
CA PRO A 68 15.60 -14.32 -4.18
C PRO A 68 15.67 -15.14 -2.88
N ASN A 69 16.75 -15.03 -2.11
CA ASN A 69 17.01 -15.89 -0.95
C ASN A 69 16.70 -15.21 0.40
N HIS A 70 16.19 -13.98 0.38
CA HIS A 70 15.86 -13.27 1.62
C HIS A 70 14.52 -13.77 2.18
N ALA A 71 14.41 -13.91 3.50
CA ALA A 71 13.24 -14.51 4.14
C ALA A 71 11.92 -13.76 3.84
N LEU A 72 11.98 -12.44 3.66
CA LEU A 72 10.83 -11.62 3.28
C LEU A 72 10.41 -11.69 1.81
N THR A 73 11.22 -12.29 0.93
CA THR A 73 10.96 -12.19 -0.51
C THR A 73 9.63 -12.82 -0.89
N LEU A 74 9.32 -14.00 -0.35
CA LEU A 74 8.04 -14.66 -0.62
C LEU A 74 6.85 -13.87 -0.04
N PRO A 75 6.83 -13.46 1.25
CA PRO A 75 5.77 -12.61 1.80
C PRO A 75 5.53 -11.31 1.01
N VAL A 76 6.59 -10.61 0.62
CA VAL A 76 6.48 -9.37 -0.16
C VAL A 76 5.96 -9.66 -1.57
N PHE A 77 6.36 -10.79 -2.17
CA PHE A 77 5.88 -11.19 -3.49
C PHE A 77 4.39 -11.54 -3.49
N GLU A 78 3.92 -12.30 -2.50
CA GLU A 78 2.50 -12.66 -2.37
C GLU A 78 1.63 -11.43 -2.12
N THR A 79 2.10 -10.52 -1.26
CA THR A 79 1.45 -9.23 -1.03
C THR A 79 1.43 -8.37 -2.28
N GLY A 80 2.56 -8.31 -3.02
CA GLY A 80 2.67 -7.59 -4.28
C GLY A 80 1.70 -8.11 -5.33
N ARG A 81 1.54 -9.43 -5.45
CA ARG A 81 0.54 -10.03 -6.35
C ARG A 81 -0.89 -9.63 -5.98
N ALA A 82 -1.26 -9.67 -4.71
CA ALA A 82 -2.57 -9.21 -4.25
C ALA A 82 -2.77 -7.71 -4.51
N CYS A 83 -1.71 -6.91 -4.37
CA CYS A 83 -1.76 -5.47 -4.65
C CYS A 83 -1.95 -5.20 -6.15
N ALA A 84 -1.21 -5.90 -7.01
CA ALA A 84 -1.33 -5.79 -8.46
C ALA A 84 -2.77 -6.10 -8.93
N ASP A 85 -3.42 -7.12 -8.35
CA ASP A 85 -4.83 -7.43 -8.65
C ASP A 85 -5.78 -6.26 -8.32
N VAL A 86 -5.50 -5.49 -7.27
CA VAL A 86 -6.25 -4.27 -6.94
C VAL A 86 -5.88 -3.13 -7.90
N SER A 87 -4.60 -2.95 -8.22
CA SER A 87 -4.12 -1.90 -9.13
C SER A 87 -4.67 -2.01 -10.55
N LEU A 88 -4.99 -3.21 -11.02
CA LEU A 88 -5.70 -3.42 -12.29
C LEU A 88 -7.08 -2.75 -12.33
N LEU A 89 -7.67 -2.38 -11.18
CA LEU A 89 -8.95 -1.69 -11.10
C LEU A 89 -8.80 -0.16 -11.11
N HIS A 90 -7.57 0.36 -10.97
CA HIS A 90 -7.31 1.78 -10.79
C HIS A 90 -7.83 2.64 -11.94
N GLU A 91 -7.52 2.29 -13.19
CA GLU A 91 -8.00 3.06 -14.35
C GLU A 91 -9.53 3.12 -14.41
N SER A 92 -10.22 1.99 -14.14
CA SER A 92 -11.68 1.95 -14.11
C SER A 92 -12.27 2.79 -12.98
N TRP A 93 -11.59 2.87 -11.84
CA TRP A 93 -11.97 3.74 -10.73
C TRP A 93 -11.81 5.21 -11.09
N VAL A 94 -10.68 5.58 -11.69
CA VAL A 94 -10.40 6.95 -12.15
C VAL A 94 -11.45 7.40 -13.18
N SER A 95 -11.77 6.56 -14.18
CA SER A 95 -12.80 6.87 -15.18
C SER A 95 -14.17 7.07 -14.53
N HIS A 96 -14.58 6.17 -13.62
CA HIS A 96 -15.87 6.28 -12.92
C HIS A 96 -15.99 7.57 -12.10
N CYS A 97 -14.90 7.98 -11.44
CA CYS A 97 -14.86 9.23 -10.69
C CYS A 97 -14.91 10.46 -11.59
N ALA A 98 -14.19 10.45 -12.72
CA ALA A 98 -14.17 11.55 -13.68
C ALA A 98 -15.55 11.79 -14.33
N GLU A 99 -16.24 10.72 -14.74
CA GLU A 99 -17.60 10.80 -15.32
C GLU A 99 -18.64 11.39 -14.36
N ARG A 100 -18.37 11.29 -13.05
CA ARG A 100 -19.27 11.73 -11.98
C ARG A 100 -18.75 12.97 -11.26
N ALA A 101 -17.73 13.63 -11.81
CA ALA A 101 -17.19 14.87 -11.28
C ALA A 101 -18.29 15.95 -11.27
N ARG A 102 -18.26 16.82 -10.26
CA ARG A 102 -19.21 17.93 -10.18
C ARG A 102 -18.93 18.93 -11.30
N PRO A 103 -19.94 19.60 -11.86
CA PRO A 103 -19.71 20.66 -12.84
C PRO A 103 -18.76 21.73 -12.29
N GLY A 104 -17.69 22.04 -13.03
CA GLY A 104 -16.69 23.02 -12.64
C GLY A 104 -15.63 22.54 -11.63
N ALA A 105 -15.60 21.24 -11.28
CA ALA A 105 -14.49 20.68 -10.53
C ALA A 105 -13.20 20.71 -11.36
N ASP A 106 -12.12 21.20 -10.76
CA ASP A 106 -10.78 21.12 -11.34
C ASP A 106 -10.11 19.77 -11.03
N ASP A 107 -8.94 19.54 -11.62
CA ASP A 107 -8.20 18.29 -11.47
C ASP A 107 -7.82 17.98 -10.01
N ILE A 108 -7.62 19.02 -9.18
CA ILE A 108 -7.26 18.87 -7.77
C ILE A 108 -8.46 18.35 -6.99
N VAL A 109 -9.64 18.95 -7.20
CA VAL A 109 -10.89 18.50 -6.58
C VAL A 109 -11.20 17.06 -7.00
N VAL A 110 -11.03 16.73 -8.28
CA VAL A 110 -11.25 15.35 -8.77
C VAL A 110 -10.23 14.36 -8.18
N ALA A 111 -8.99 14.77 -7.94
CA ALA A 111 -8.00 13.92 -7.25
C ALA A 111 -8.37 13.70 -5.77
N LEU A 112 -8.77 14.74 -5.06
CA LEU A 112 -9.18 14.65 -3.65
C LEU A 112 -10.44 13.79 -3.49
N ASP A 113 -11.42 13.93 -4.38
CA ASP A 113 -12.64 13.11 -4.40
C ASP A 113 -12.34 11.61 -4.61
N ARG A 114 -11.22 11.27 -5.25
CA ARG A 114 -10.77 9.87 -5.42
C ARG A 114 -10.02 9.37 -4.20
N GLU A 115 -9.21 10.21 -3.57
CA GLU A 115 -8.44 9.90 -2.37
C GLU A 115 -9.35 9.75 -1.13
N PHE A 116 -10.42 10.55 -1.06
CA PHE A 116 -11.41 10.55 0.02
C PHE A 116 -12.83 10.33 -0.52
N PRO A 117 -13.14 9.13 -1.04
CA PRO A 117 -14.35 8.93 -1.79
C PRO A 117 -15.58 8.78 -0.91
N ASP A 118 -16.69 9.35 -1.37
CA ASP A 118 -18.02 9.14 -0.78
C ASP A 118 -18.44 7.66 -0.89
N PRO A 119 -18.87 7.02 0.23
CA PRO A 119 -19.28 5.61 0.24
C PRO A 119 -20.33 5.25 -0.82
N ALA A 120 -21.32 6.12 -1.04
CA ALA A 120 -22.37 5.88 -2.02
C ALA A 120 -21.84 5.93 -3.45
N ARG A 121 -20.85 6.80 -3.72
CA ARG A 121 -20.17 6.83 -5.04
C ARG A 121 -19.36 5.55 -5.28
N VAL A 122 -18.71 5.02 -4.24
CA VAL A 122 -17.97 3.75 -4.31
C VAL A 122 -18.94 2.59 -4.59
N ARG A 123 -20.04 2.48 -3.84
CA ARG A 123 -21.08 1.44 -4.07
C ARG A 123 -21.71 1.51 -5.45
N ALA A 124 -21.83 2.71 -6.03
CA ALA A 124 -22.38 2.90 -7.38
C ALA A 124 -21.39 2.51 -8.50
N TRP A 125 -20.13 2.19 -8.18
CA TRP A 125 -19.14 1.77 -9.17
C TRP A 125 -19.42 0.34 -9.66
N PRO A 126 -19.50 0.08 -10.98
CA PRO A 126 -19.82 -1.27 -11.50
C PRO A 126 -18.86 -2.38 -11.06
N ARG A 127 -17.62 -2.06 -10.67
CA ARG A 127 -16.63 -3.03 -10.20
C ARG A 127 -16.57 -3.16 -8.67
N TYR A 128 -17.49 -2.53 -7.94
CA TYR A 128 -17.46 -2.46 -6.47
C TYR A 128 -17.28 -3.82 -5.79
N GLU A 129 -18.10 -4.84 -6.13
CA GLU A 129 -17.97 -6.16 -5.47
C GLU A 129 -16.62 -6.83 -5.76
N THR A 130 -16.11 -6.70 -6.99
CA THR A 130 -14.77 -7.20 -7.34
C THR A 130 -13.69 -6.46 -6.56
N ALA A 131 -13.81 -5.14 -6.44
CA ALA A 131 -12.87 -4.32 -5.68
C ALA A 131 -12.89 -4.69 -4.19
N ARG A 132 -14.08 -4.80 -3.59
CA ARG A 132 -14.26 -5.18 -2.19
C ARG A 132 -13.59 -6.51 -1.86
N GLN A 133 -13.80 -7.52 -2.71
CA GLN A 133 -13.17 -8.83 -2.53
C GLN A 133 -11.64 -8.74 -2.60
N ARG A 134 -11.09 -8.08 -3.63
CA ARG A 134 -9.62 -7.98 -3.83
C ARG A 134 -8.95 -7.13 -2.74
N VAL A 135 -9.60 -6.05 -2.32
CA VAL A 135 -9.16 -5.22 -1.18
C VAL A 135 -9.14 -6.03 0.11
N GLY A 136 -10.13 -6.90 0.34
CA GLY A 136 -10.12 -7.81 1.49
C GLY A 136 -8.90 -8.74 1.49
N VAL A 137 -8.60 -9.38 0.36
CA VAL A 137 -7.41 -10.24 0.22
C VAL A 137 -6.11 -9.44 0.43
N LEU A 138 -6.01 -8.25 -0.15
CA LEU A 138 -4.85 -7.38 0.05
C LEU A 138 -4.69 -6.99 1.54
N ALA A 139 -5.78 -6.64 2.23
CA ALA A 139 -5.75 -6.28 3.64
C ALA A 139 -5.22 -7.43 4.52
N GLU A 140 -5.62 -8.67 4.24
CA GLU A 140 -5.11 -9.86 4.94
C GLU A 140 -3.60 -10.05 4.70
N GLN A 141 -3.14 -9.90 3.45
CA GLN A 141 -1.71 -10.01 3.11
C GLN A 141 -0.88 -8.91 3.78
N LEU A 142 -1.37 -7.67 3.77
CA LEU A 142 -0.72 -6.56 4.45
C LEU A 142 -0.64 -6.78 5.96
N ALA A 143 -1.72 -7.24 6.59
CA ALA A 143 -1.73 -7.55 8.02
C ALA A 143 -0.71 -8.65 8.39
N ALA A 144 -0.49 -9.62 7.50
CA ALA A 144 0.52 -10.66 7.68
C ALA A 144 1.97 -10.17 7.41
N LEU A 145 2.15 -9.22 6.49
CA LEU A 145 3.45 -8.69 6.12
C LEU A 145 3.98 -7.67 7.13
N GLU A 146 3.12 -6.79 7.64
CA GLU A 146 3.50 -5.64 8.48
C GLU A 146 4.36 -6.01 9.71
N PRO A 147 4.04 -7.05 10.51
CA PRO A 147 4.88 -7.47 11.64
C PRO A 147 6.29 -7.91 11.23
N GLN A 148 6.41 -8.53 10.05
CA GLN A 148 7.70 -9.02 9.54
C GLN A 148 8.59 -7.86 9.08
N LEU A 149 8.00 -6.82 8.49
CA LEU A 149 8.71 -5.58 8.18
C LEU A 149 9.18 -4.88 9.46
N ALA A 150 8.33 -4.80 10.48
CA ALA A 150 8.66 -4.19 11.77
C ALA A 150 9.81 -4.91 12.49
N ALA A 151 9.86 -6.24 12.40
CA ALA A 151 10.93 -7.04 12.99
C ALA A 151 12.33 -6.69 12.41
N LEU A 152 12.42 -6.31 11.13
CA LEU A 152 13.69 -5.95 10.50
C LEU A 152 14.16 -4.53 10.78
N THR A 153 13.23 -3.59 10.95
CA THR A 153 13.56 -2.18 11.23
C THR A 153 13.62 -1.88 12.72
N GLY A 154 13.11 -2.77 13.57
CA GLY A 154 12.97 -2.55 15.01
C GLY A 154 11.88 -1.53 15.36
N HIS A 155 11.07 -1.14 14.37
CA HIS A 155 10.04 -0.11 14.51
C HIS A 155 8.76 -0.55 13.83
N ASP A 156 7.68 -0.55 14.61
CA ASP A 156 6.36 -0.80 14.10
C ASP A 156 5.65 0.52 13.77
N LEU A 157 5.62 0.86 12.48
CA LEU A 157 4.86 2.00 11.96
C LEU A 157 3.36 1.66 11.77
N SER A 158 2.93 0.41 12.00
CA SER A 158 1.52 0.01 12.05
C SER A 158 0.82 0.44 13.33
N ALA A 159 1.54 0.47 14.45
CA ALA A 159 1.02 0.82 15.75
C ALA A 159 0.80 2.34 15.99
N ARG A 160 1.30 3.21 15.09
CA ARG A 160 1.03 4.65 15.20
C ARG A 160 -0.41 4.95 14.77
N ARG A 161 -1.33 4.77 15.72
CA ARG A 161 -2.60 5.51 15.72
C ARG A 161 -2.26 6.99 15.63
N LEU A 162 -2.61 7.65 14.53
CA LEU A 162 -2.69 9.10 14.53
C LEU A 162 -3.58 9.49 15.73
N PRO A 163 -3.16 10.40 16.61
CA PRO A 163 -4.04 10.87 17.67
C PRO A 163 -5.32 11.35 17.01
N ALA A 164 -6.46 10.85 17.48
CA ALA A 164 -7.75 11.42 17.12
C ALA A 164 -7.65 12.92 17.39
N ALA A 165 -7.83 13.74 16.37
CA ALA A 165 -7.91 15.18 16.54
C ALA A 165 -9.01 15.45 17.58
N ALA A 166 -8.61 15.98 18.73
CA ALA A 166 -9.46 16.37 19.84
C ALA A 166 -10.07 17.75 19.60
#